data_AF-A0AAU4BBY1-F1
#
_entry.id   AF-A0AAU4BBY1-F1
#
_cell.length_a   1.000
_cell.length_b   1.000
_cell.length_c   1.000
_cell.angle_alpha   90.00
_cell.angle_beta   90.00
_cell.angle_gamma   90.00
#
_symmetry.space_group_name_H-M   'P 1'
#
loop_
_entity.id
_entity.type
_entity.pdbx_description
1 polymer ?
#
loop_
_entity_poly.entity_id
_entity_poly.type
_entity_poly.pdbx_seq_one_letter_code
_entity_poly.pdbx_strand_id
1 'polypeptide(L)'
;MRRRPNICDACVRLQKRSNPGAETSLDRWIPYCDAFPEKVPNEIYRAGFDHRNPFEGDRGIRFELRPGGERALAAYESSIALRESQRRDAQNAGPGQGGG
;
A
#
# COMPACT_ATOMS: atom_id res chain seq x y z
N MET A 1 0.00 15.17 -6.13
CA MET A 1 0.47 14.35 -4.99
C MET A 1 1.00 13.03 -5.52
N ARG A 2 2.23 12.63 -5.14
CA ARG A 2 2.76 11.31 -5.52
C ARG A 2 2.11 10.23 -4.64
N ARG A 3 1.66 9.14 -5.26
CA ARG A 3 1.11 7.96 -4.55
C ARG A 3 2.16 7.43 -3.56
N ARG A 4 1.73 7.06 -2.34
CA ARG A 4 2.62 6.48 -1.32
C ARG A 4 3.16 5.12 -1.78
N PRO A 5 4.40 4.77 -1.41
CA PRO A 5 4.90 3.41 -1.58
C PRO A 5 3.99 2.39 -0.88
N ASN A 6 3.80 1.25 -1.52
CA ASN A 6 2.93 0.16 -1.09
C ASN A 6 3.58 -1.14 -1.55
N ILE A 7 3.34 -2.20 -0.80
CA ILE A 7 3.98 -3.49 -1.03
C ILE A 7 3.61 -4.10 -2.39
N CYS A 8 2.44 -3.76 -2.95
CA CYS A 8 2.04 -4.25 -4.28
C CYS A 8 3.02 -3.79 -5.38
N ASP A 9 3.65 -2.62 -5.24
CA ASP A 9 4.64 -2.13 -6.20
C ASP A 9 5.92 -2.99 -6.26
N ALA A 10 6.10 -3.96 -5.36
CA ALA A 10 7.16 -4.96 -5.36
C ALA A 10 6.67 -6.38 -5.71
N CYS A 11 5.36 -6.59 -5.84
CA CYS A 11 4.76 -7.91 -6.01
C CYS A 11 4.90 -8.41 -7.46
N VAL A 12 5.17 -9.69 -7.64
CA VAL A 12 5.21 -10.36 -8.96
C VAL A 12 3.84 -10.46 -9.62
N ARG A 13 2.78 -10.49 -8.80
CA ARG A 13 1.41 -10.67 -9.26
C ARG A 13 0.73 -9.37 -9.67
N LEU A 14 1.32 -8.20 -9.36
CA LEU A 14 0.68 -6.92 -9.64
C LEU A 14 0.70 -6.62 -11.14
N GLN A 15 -0.49 -6.48 -11.71
CA GLN A 15 -0.71 -6.04 -13.07
C GLN A 15 -1.54 -4.75 -13.09
N LYS A 16 -1.51 -4.04 -14.22
CA LYS A 16 -2.27 -2.80 -14.44
C LYS A 16 -2.93 -2.84 -15.81
N ARG A 17 -4.23 -2.52 -15.86
CA ARG A 17 -4.97 -2.33 -17.10
C ARG A 17 -5.44 -0.90 -17.24
N SER A 18 -5.58 -0.45 -18.47
CA SER A 18 -6.07 0.91 -18.77
C SER A 18 -7.50 1.06 -18.24
N ASN A 19 -7.80 2.21 -17.67
CA ASN A 19 -9.14 2.62 -17.27
C ASN A 19 -9.65 3.69 -18.25
N PRO A 20 -10.41 3.32 -19.28
CA PRO A 20 -10.92 4.28 -20.26
C PRO A 20 -11.96 5.23 -19.64
N GLY A 21 -12.60 4.84 -18.54
CA GLY A 21 -13.54 5.69 -17.79
C GLY A 21 -12.87 6.59 -16.75
N ALA A 22 -11.54 6.72 -16.76
CA ALA A 22 -10.85 7.55 -15.78
C ALA A 22 -11.11 9.05 -16.04
N GLU A 23 -11.81 9.70 -15.11
CA GLU A 23 -12.01 11.16 -15.12
C GLU A 23 -10.73 11.92 -14.74
N THR A 24 -9.81 11.27 -14.03
CA THR A 24 -8.55 11.87 -13.59
C THR A 24 -7.34 11.05 -14.02
N SER A 25 -6.19 11.71 -14.18
CA SER A 25 -4.92 11.02 -14.45
C SER A 25 -4.50 10.05 -13.35
N LEU A 26 -5.03 10.18 -12.12
CA LEU A 26 -4.74 9.28 -11.01
C LEU A 26 -5.46 7.93 -11.14
N ASP A 27 -6.60 7.90 -11.83
CA ASP A 27 -7.43 6.71 -11.99
C ASP A 27 -7.23 6.03 -13.34
N ARG A 28 -6.27 6.48 -14.15
CA ARG A 28 -5.94 5.97 -15.49
C ARG A 28 -5.62 4.47 -15.52
N TRP A 29 -5.19 3.90 -14.39
CA TRP A 29 -4.79 2.50 -14.29
C TRP A 29 -5.56 1.77 -13.19
N ILE A 30 -6.19 0.66 -13.54
CA ILE A 30 -6.80 -0.26 -12.58
C ILE A 30 -5.75 -1.32 -12.21
N PRO A 31 -5.27 -1.35 -10.95
CA PRO A 31 -4.39 -2.40 -10.47
C PRO A 31 -5.19 -3.68 -10.21
N TYR A 32 -4.66 -4.84 -10.59
CA TYR A 32 -5.26 -6.15 -10.34
C TYR A 32 -4.17 -7.21 -10.17
N CYS A 33 -4.52 -8.37 -9.65
CA CYS A 33 -3.61 -9.53 -9.48
C CYS A 33 -4.40 -10.83 -9.34
N ASP A 34 -3.72 -11.98 -9.21
CA ASP A 34 -4.39 -13.28 -9.09
C ASP A 34 -5.30 -13.39 -7.84
N ALA A 35 -4.92 -12.71 -6.75
CA ALA A 35 -5.75 -12.62 -5.53
C ALA A 35 -7.03 -11.81 -5.77
N PHE A 36 -6.93 -10.72 -6.56
CA PHE A 36 -8.03 -9.82 -6.89
C PHE A 36 -8.06 -9.51 -8.40
N PRO A 37 -8.64 -10.39 -9.24
CA PRO A 37 -8.54 -10.27 -10.70
C PRO A 37 -9.27 -9.06 -11.26
N GLU A 38 -10.31 -8.58 -10.57
CA GLU A 38 -11.07 -7.42 -11.02
C GLU A 38 -10.34 -6.12 -10.70
N LYS A 39 -9.92 -5.97 -9.44
CA LYS A 39 -9.21 -4.80 -8.93
C LYS A 39 -8.65 -5.08 -7.54
N VAL A 40 -7.41 -4.67 -7.27
CA VAL A 40 -6.86 -4.66 -5.91
C VAL A 40 -7.63 -3.65 -5.05
N PRO A 41 -8.19 -4.05 -3.88
CA PRO A 41 -8.86 -3.16 -2.95
C PRO A 41 -8.02 -1.94 -2.58
N ASN A 42 -8.67 -0.81 -2.31
CA ASN A 42 -7.98 0.42 -1.96
C ASN A 42 -7.28 0.32 -0.59
N GLU A 43 -7.78 -0.51 0.31
CA GLU A 43 -7.19 -0.83 1.62
C GLU A 43 -5.78 -1.41 1.44
N ILE A 44 -5.61 -2.26 0.42
CA ILE A 44 -4.33 -2.84 0.06
C ILE A 44 -3.51 -1.84 -0.76
N TYR A 45 -4.06 -1.37 -1.88
CA TYR A 45 -3.28 -0.63 -2.88
C TYR A 45 -3.03 0.85 -2.51
N ARG A 46 -3.95 1.52 -1.80
CA ARG A 46 -3.86 2.95 -1.44
C ARG A 46 -3.58 3.17 0.05
N ALA A 47 -4.26 2.44 0.94
CA ALA A 47 -4.04 2.56 2.39
C ALA A 47 -2.77 1.83 2.84
N GLY A 48 -2.26 0.89 2.02
CA GLY A 48 -0.98 0.24 2.23
C GLY A 48 -1.04 -0.90 3.23
N PHE A 49 -2.14 -1.67 3.26
CA PHE A 49 -2.20 -2.93 3.98
C PHE A 49 -1.08 -3.87 3.52
N ASP A 50 -0.43 -4.51 4.49
CA ASP A 50 0.65 -5.44 4.24
C ASP A 50 0.11 -6.80 3.79
N HIS A 51 -0.01 -6.98 2.49
CA HIS A 51 -0.54 -8.21 1.88
C HIS A 51 0.43 -9.41 1.92
N ARG A 52 1.45 -9.36 2.81
CA ARG A 52 2.06 -10.58 3.36
C ARG A 52 1.10 -11.30 4.33
N ASN A 53 0.20 -10.55 4.93
CA ASN A 53 -0.87 -11.06 5.79
C ASN A 53 -2.10 -11.43 4.94
N PRO A 54 -2.90 -12.42 5.39
CA PRO A 54 -4.14 -12.77 4.72
C PRO A 54 -5.11 -11.59 4.71
N PHE A 55 -5.86 -11.47 3.63
CA PHE A 55 -6.93 -10.49 3.48
C PHE A 55 -8.21 -11.18 2.99
N GLU A 56 -9.37 -10.69 3.42
CA GLU A 56 -10.65 -11.28 3.02
C GLU A 56 -10.82 -11.26 1.49
N GLY A 57 -11.06 -12.43 0.90
CA GLY A 57 -11.21 -12.58 -0.54
C GLY A 57 -9.91 -12.68 -1.35
N ASP A 58 -8.74 -12.79 -0.70
CA ASP A 58 -7.43 -12.94 -1.37
C ASP A 58 -7.19 -14.32 -2.02
N ARG A 59 -8.15 -15.25 -1.87
CA ARG A 59 -8.10 -16.62 -2.40
C ARG A 59 -6.90 -17.43 -1.89
N GLY A 60 -6.33 -17.05 -0.74
CA GLY A 60 -5.11 -17.64 -0.19
C GLY A 60 -3.84 -17.19 -0.91
N ILE A 61 -3.91 -16.24 -1.84
CA ILE A 61 -2.77 -15.79 -2.62
C ILE A 61 -2.15 -14.55 -1.97
N ARG A 62 -0.93 -14.71 -1.46
CA ARG A 62 -0.20 -13.67 -0.74
C ARG A 62 0.90 -13.03 -1.58
N PHE A 63 1.51 -11.99 -1.01
CA PHE A 63 2.66 -11.31 -1.58
C PHE A 63 3.80 -12.27 -1.94
N GLU A 64 4.39 -12.05 -3.12
CA GLU A 64 5.66 -12.64 -3.54
C GLU A 64 6.46 -11.58 -4.27
N LEU A 65 7.73 -11.45 -3.90
CA LEU A 65 8.63 -10.45 -4.45
C LEU A 65 8.93 -10.76 -5.91
N ARG A 66 8.75 -9.77 -6.80
CA ARG A 66 9.20 -9.91 -8.19
C ARG A 66 10.72 -9.78 -8.29
N PRO A 67 11.36 -10.41 -9.29
CA PRO A 67 12.74 -10.10 -9.66
C PRO A 67 12.93 -8.59 -9.90
N GLY A 68 13.91 -7.97 -9.23
CA GLY A 68 14.15 -6.51 -9.32
C GLY A 68 13.19 -5.64 -8.49
N GLY A 69 12.34 -6.26 -7.66
CA GLY A 69 11.37 -5.58 -6.79
C GLY A 69 11.96 -5.02 -5.49
N GLU A 70 13.24 -5.28 -5.20
CA GLU A 70 13.89 -5.02 -3.90
C GLU A 70 13.86 -3.53 -3.54
N ARG A 71 14.12 -2.65 -4.52
CA ARG A 71 14.06 -1.20 -4.30
C ARG A 71 12.65 -0.73 -3.95
N ALA A 72 11.61 -1.32 -4.54
CA ALA A 72 10.23 -0.98 -4.23
C ALA A 72 9.82 -1.49 -2.85
N LEU A 73 10.25 -2.71 -2.49
CA LEU A 73 10.02 -3.29 -1.16
C LEU A 73 10.70 -2.45 -0.07
N ALA A 74 11.99 -2.12 -0.25
CA ALA A 74 12.74 -1.29 0.69
C ALA A 74 12.10 0.10 0.87
N ALA A 75 11.60 0.70 -0.22
CA ALA A 75 10.89 1.98 -0.14
C ALA A 75 9.58 1.87 0.66
N TYR A 76 8.84 0.77 0.50
CA TYR A 76 7.65 0.48 1.31
C TYR A 76 8.01 0.31 2.79
N GLU A 77 9.00 -0.52 3.12
CA GLU A 77 9.40 -0.82 4.50
C GLU A 77 9.92 0.44 5.22
N SER A 78 10.74 1.23 4.52
CA SER A 78 11.19 2.55 5.02
C SER A 78 10.01 3.48 5.30
N SER A 79 8.98 3.47 4.44
CA SER A 79 7.78 4.30 4.64
C SER A 79 6.92 3.85 5.82
N ILE A 80 6.93 2.56 6.16
CA ILE A 80 6.22 2.01 7.31
C ILE A 80 6.97 2.41 8.58
N ALA A 81 8.29 2.21 8.63
CA ALA A 81 9.12 2.60 9.76
C ALA A 81 9.00 4.09 10.10
N LEU A 82 9.02 4.98 9.10
CA LEU A 82 8.81 6.42 9.30
C LEU A 82 7.42 6.74 9.86
N ARG A 83 6.37 6.04 9.40
CA ARG A 83 5.00 6.25 9.94
C ARG A 83 4.88 5.76 11.37
N GLU A 84 5.57 4.69 11.72
CA GLU A 84 5.60 4.17 13.08
C GLU A 84 6.38 5.09 14.02
N SER A 85 7.51 5.64 13.59
CA SER A 85 8.23 6.65 14.37
C SER A 85 7.36 7.88 14.62
N GLN A 86 6.76 8.44 13.56
CA GLN A 86 5.86 9.60 13.67
C GLN A 86 4.67 9.32 14.60
N ARG A 87 4.08 8.11 14.54
CA ARG A 87 2.99 7.73 15.44
C ARG A 87 3.44 7.62 16.90
N ARG A 88 4.63 7.07 17.16
CA ARG A 88 5.22 7.03 18.50
C ARG A 88 5.51 8.43 19.03
N ASP A 89 6.09 9.30 18.20
CA ASP A 89 6.40 10.68 18.58
C ASP A 89 5.13 11.45 18.95
N ALA A 90 4.06 11.30 18.16
CA ALA A 90 2.77 11.91 18.45
C ALA A 90 2.12 11.38 19.74
N GLN A 91 2.29 10.09 20.06
CA GLN A 91 1.80 9.50 21.31
C GLN A 91 2.62 9.97 22.52
N ASN A 92 3.93 10.09 22.36
CA ASN A 92 4.84 10.57 23.39
C ASN A 92 4.72 12.09 23.64
N ALA A 93 4.25 12.86 22.66
CA ALA A 93 4.06 14.30 22.81
C ALA A 93 2.95 14.68 23.81
N GLY A 94 2.01 13.77 24.12
CA GLY A 94 0.92 13.94 25.09
C GLY A 94 -0.02 15.14 24.81
N PRO A 95 -1.27 15.13 25.31
CA PRO A 95 -2.02 16.38 25.37
C PRO A 95 -1.32 17.26 26.42
N GLY A 96 -0.74 18.37 25.99
CA GLY A 96 -0.24 19.40 26.90
C GLY A 96 -1.31 19.70 27.94
N GLN A 97 -0.94 19.54 29.20
CA GLN A 97 -1.74 19.94 30.36
C GLN A 97 -2.02 21.44 30.24
N GLY A 98 -3.19 21.78 29.70
CA GLY A 98 -3.78 23.10 29.85
C GLY A 98 -4.43 23.16 31.23
N GLY A 99 -3.65 23.51 32.25
CA GLY A 99 -4.13 23.71 33.61
C GLY A 99 -3.57 25.00 34.19
N GLY A 100 -4.48 25.87 34.66
CA GLY A 100 -4.18 27.04 35.49
C GLY A 100 -4.60 28.36 34.88
#